data_AF-A0AAJ0CKM2-F1
#
_entry.id   AF-A0AAJ0CKM2-F1
#
_cell.length_a   1.000
_cell.length_b   1.000
_cell.length_c   1.000
_cell.angle_alpha   90.00
_cell.angle_beta   90.00
_cell.angle_gamma   90.00
#
_symmetry.space_group_name_H-M   'P 1'
#
loop_
_entity.id
_entity.type
_entity.pdbx_description
1 polymer ?
#
loop_
_entity_poly.entity_id
_entity_poly.type
_entity_poly.pdbx_seq_one_letter_code
_entity_poly.pdbx_strand_id
1 'polypeptide(L)'
;MAFFYIFGRLRERFRRPQQPLPALASTTKEDNGLFPEWPPLNPMEILRRREYYRARLDHRRYRAPEGVFQDSPLYALYRLYEWFMVDDVIHLRNELEMFWWARWPVSSIPDPGEQGDCERYAVLACIPALIVESFNERNELGLRREEPHSILSLEEQLDWAATPKVIESEPSWTENVPPLRTMLHIPHSQPYTDQLTALDDPRAAPAFKKRNILAIKPHIHFI
;
A
#
# COMPACT_ATOMS: atom_id res chain seq x y z
N MET A 1 -81.92 -11.18 39.70
CA MET A 1 -82.18 -9.73 39.85
C MET A 1 -81.43 -9.02 38.73
N ALA A 2 -82.03 -7.97 38.19
CA ALA A 2 -81.86 -7.43 36.84
C ALA A 2 -80.60 -6.56 36.55
N PHE A 3 -80.49 -6.18 35.26
CA PHE A 3 -79.76 -5.05 34.61
C PHE A 3 -78.34 -5.32 34.04
N PHE A 4 -78.16 -5.49 32.71
CA PHE A 4 -78.01 -4.47 31.62
C PHE A 4 -76.79 -3.53 31.82
N TYR A 5 -75.72 -3.51 31.00
CA TYR A 5 -75.56 -2.88 29.66
C TYR A 5 -74.17 -3.29 29.08
N ILE A 6 -73.98 -3.97 27.93
CA ILE A 6 -73.78 -3.50 26.52
C ILE A 6 -72.97 -2.18 26.41
N PHE A 7 -71.81 -2.02 25.75
CA PHE A 7 -71.35 -2.27 24.37
C PHE A 7 -69.79 -2.30 24.35
N GLY A 8 -69.07 -2.92 23.41
CA GLY A 8 -69.51 -3.37 22.10
C GLY A 8 -68.49 -4.27 21.39
N ARG A 9 -69.05 -5.08 20.48
CA ARG A 9 -68.33 -5.71 19.36
C ARG A 9 -67.69 -4.63 18.50
N LEU A 10 -66.45 -4.83 18.07
CA LEU A 10 -66.15 -4.64 16.65
C LEU A 10 -64.90 -5.46 16.24
N ARG A 11 -65.16 -6.46 15.41
CA ARG A 11 -64.31 -6.96 14.32
C ARG A 11 -62.97 -7.60 14.68
N GLU A 12 -63.04 -8.94 14.74
CA GLU A 12 -62.22 -9.77 13.87
C GLU A 12 -62.11 -9.12 12.48
N ARG A 13 -60.91 -8.68 12.09
CA ARG A 13 -60.51 -8.46 10.70
C ARG A 13 -59.00 -8.26 10.66
N PHE A 14 -58.35 -9.12 9.87
CA PHE A 14 -56.95 -9.06 9.44
C PHE A 14 -55.88 -9.64 10.38
N ARG A 15 -55.92 -10.96 10.58
CA ARG A 15 -54.68 -11.74 10.65
C ARG A 15 -54.09 -11.76 9.23
N ARG A 16 -53.25 -10.78 8.87
CA ARG A 16 -52.46 -10.85 7.64
C ARG A 16 -51.34 -11.88 7.87
N PRO A 17 -51.06 -12.80 6.95
CA PRO A 17 -49.80 -13.53 7.00
C PRO A 17 -48.67 -12.48 6.95
N GLN A 18 -47.70 -12.58 7.85
CA GLN A 18 -46.44 -11.83 7.72
C GLN A 18 -45.85 -12.23 6.36
N GLN A 19 -45.94 -11.34 5.39
CA GLN A 19 -45.04 -11.40 4.25
C GLN A 19 -43.63 -11.24 4.81
N PRO A 20 -42.67 -12.11 4.46
CA PRO A 20 -41.28 -11.83 4.75
C PRO A 20 -40.97 -10.46 4.16
N LEU A 21 -40.37 -9.58 4.98
CA LEU A 21 -39.81 -8.32 4.52
C LEU A 21 -38.98 -8.64 3.26
N PRO A 22 -39.16 -7.91 2.14
CA PRO A 22 -38.27 -8.10 1.01
C PRO A 22 -36.85 -7.92 1.53
N ALA A 23 -36.03 -8.96 1.35
CA ALA A 23 -34.61 -8.84 1.59
C ALA A 23 -34.15 -7.55 0.91
N LEU A 24 -33.44 -6.70 1.65
CA LEU A 24 -32.67 -5.59 1.08
C LEU A 24 -31.62 -6.20 0.14
N ALA A 25 -32.07 -6.59 -1.04
CA ALA A 25 -31.24 -6.79 -2.20
C ALA A 25 -30.92 -5.38 -2.72
N SER A 26 -29.95 -4.73 -2.11
CA SER A 26 -29.20 -3.66 -2.74
C SER A 26 -27.85 -3.48 -2.05
N THR A 27 -26.88 -4.28 -2.45
CA THR A 27 -25.56 -3.73 -2.70
C THR A 27 -25.13 -4.26 -4.07
N THR A 28 -25.68 -3.65 -5.11
CA THR A 28 -24.82 -3.29 -6.24
C THR A 28 -23.61 -2.61 -5.61
N LYS A 29 -22.46 -3.31 -5.53
CA LYS A 29 -21.19 -2.66 -5.24
C LYS A 29 -20.97 -1.69 -6.40
N GLU A 30 -21.45 -0.45 -6.25
CA GLU A 30 -20.80 0.65 -6.91
C GLU A 30 -19.37 0.61 -6.40
N ASP A 31 -18.45 0.16 -7.24
CA ASP A 31 -17.02 0.38 -7.04
C ASP A 31 -16.82 1.90 -7.00
N ASN A 32 -16.91 2.46 -5.80
CA ASN A 32 -16.71 3.89 -5.60
C ASN A 32 -15.22 4.25 -5.52
N GLY A 33 -14.32 3.28 -5.72
CA GLY A 33 -12.86 3.48 -5.70
C GLY A 33 -12.29 3.97 -4.36
N LEU A 34 -13.08 4.03 -3.29
CA LEU A 34 -12.63 4.58 -2.00
C LEU A 34 -11.68 3.63 -1.26
N PHE A 35 -11.88 2.32 -1.41
CA PHE A 35 -11.07 1.27 -0.81
C PHE A 35 -10.15 0.64 -1.85
N PRO A 36 -8.96 0.17 -1.43
CA PRO A 36 -8.12 -0.62 -2.31
C PRO A 36 -8.69 -2.03 -2.50
N GLU A 37 -8.44 -2.59 -3.69
CA GLU A 37 -8.68 -4.00 -4.00
C GLU A 37 -7.33 -4.71 -4.10
N TRP A 38 -7.09 -5.66 -3.19
CA TRP A 38 -5.83 -6.39 -3.12
C TRP A 38 -5.97 -7.84 -3.58
N PRO A 39 -4.95 -8.40 -4.28
CA PRO A 39 -3.71 -7.74 -4.72
C PRO A 39 -3.92 -6.63 -5.74
N PRO A 40 -2.97 -5.67 -5.84
CA PRO A 40 -3.02 -4.65 -6.88
C PRO A 40 -2.92 -5.28 -8.28
N LEU A 41 -3.36 -4.54 -9.29
CA LEU A 41 -3.29 -4.99 -10.68
C LEU A 41 -1.85 -5.26 -11.13
N ASN A 42 -1.69 -6.11 -12.15
CA ASN A 42 -0.37 -6.39 -12.70
C ASN A 42 0.24 -5.14 -13.38
N PRO A 43 1.57 -5.10 -13.55
CA PRO A 43 2.25 -3.93 -14.09
C PRO A 43 1.72 -3.51 -15.45
N MET A 44 1.47 -4.47 -16.35
CA MET A 44 1.03 -4.19 -17.71
C MET A 44 -0.37 -3.57 -17.77
N GLU A 45 -1.29 -3.99 -16.91
CA GLU A 45 -2.61 -3.39 -16.80
C GLU A 45 -2.56 -1.95 -16.31
N ILE A 46 -1.72 -1.67 -15.30
CA ILE A 46 -1.51 -0.32 -14.78
C ILE A 46 -0.88 0.55 -15.88
N LEU A 47 0.20 0.09 -16.53
CA LEU A 47 0.92 0.86 -17.54
C LEU A 47 0.06 1.17 -18.77
N ARG A 48 -0.79 0.24 -19.21
CA ARG A 48 -1.69 0.44 -20.35
C ARG A 48 -2.70 1.58 -20.12
N ARG A 49 -3.05 1.85 -18.86
CA ARG A 49 -4.04 2.87 -18.46
C ARG A 49 -3.51 3.72 -17.31
N ARG A 50 -2.24 4.12 -17.39
CA ARG A 50 -1.51 4.73 -16.26
C ARG A 50 -2.21 5.93 -15.64
N GLU A 51 -2.62 6.89 -16.47
CA GLU A 51 -3.31 8.10 -16.01
C GLU A 51 -4.68 7.81 -15.38
N TYR A 52 -5.43 6.86 -15.94
CA TYR A 52 -6.70 6.41 -15.36
C TYR A 52 -6.47 5.75 -13.99
N TYR A 53 -5.42 4.93 -13.88
CA TYR A 53 -5.06 4.30 -12.61
C TYR A 53 -4.64 5.33 -11.57
N ARG A 54 -3.84 6.32 -11.97
CA ARG A 54 -3.42 7.43 -11.11
C ARG A 54 -4.63 8.19 -10.56
N ALA A 55 -5.56 8.60 -11.43
CA ALA A 55 -6.78 9.28 -11.02
C ALA A 55 -7.64 8.43 -10.06
N ARG A 56 -7.64 7.10 -10.23
CA ARG A 56 -8.30 6.17 -9.30
C ARG A 56 -7.62 6.13 -7.93
N LEU A 57 -6.28 6.13 -7.90
CA LEU A 57 -5.53 6.18 -6.63
C LEU A 57 -5.75 7.51 -5.90
N ASP A 58 -5.82 8.62 -6.62
CA ASP A 58 -6.11 9.95 -6.04
C ASP A 58 -7.51 10.02 -5.41
N HIS A 59 -8.47 9.22 -5.91
CA HIS A 59 -9.81 9.12 -5.34
C HIS A 59 -9.89 8.22 -4.09
N ARG A 60 -8.88 7.37 -3.87
CA ARG A 60 -8.85 6.43 -2.75
C ARG A 60 -8.76 7.16 -1.42
N ARG A 61 -9.62 6.79 -0.46
CA ARG A 61 -9.64 7.38 0.89
C ARG A 61 -9.08 6.46 1.97
N TYR A 62 -9.19 5.15 1.75
CA TYR A 62 -8.79 4.15 2.74
C TYR A 62 -7.51 3.44 2.31
N ARG A 63 -6.71 3.02 3.28
CA ARG A 63 -5.39 2.42 3.04
C ARG A 63 -5.39 0.90 3.03
N ALA A 64 -6.42 0.31 3.64
CA ALA A 64 -6.66 -1.12 3.70
C ALA A 64 -8.02 -1.45 3.06
N PRO A 65 -8.24 -2.70 2.64
CA PRO A 65 -9.51 -3.11 2.05
C PRO A 65 -10.71 -2.89 2.97
N GLU A 66 -11.89 -2.89 2.39
CA GLU A 66 -13.14 -2.75 3.13
C GLU A 66 -13.26 -3.82 4.23
N GLY A 67 -13.61 -3.39 5.45
CA GLY A 67 -13.69 -4.25 6.63
C GLY A 67 -12.36 -4.54 7.34
N VAL A 68 -11.23 -4.01 6.84
CA VAL A 68 -9.93 -4.14 7.48
C VAL A 68 -9.56 -2.86 8.23
N PHE A 69 -9.49 -2.94 9.55
CA PHE A 69 -9.29 -1.79 10.44
C PHE A 69 -7.84 -1.54 10.84
N GLN A 70 -6.96 -2.51 10.61
CA GLN A 70 -5.54 -2.42 10.95
C GLN A 70 -4.72 -2.40 9.65
N ASP A 71 -3.85 -1.42 9.52
CA ASP A 71 -2.89 -1.39 8.43
C ASP A 71 -1.78 -2.42 8.67
N SER A 72 -1.04 -2.77 7.61
CA SER A 72 0.03 -3.76 7.69
C SER A 72 1.19 -3.39 6.77
N PRO A 73 2.41 -3.89 7.04
CA PRO A 73 3.55 -3.70 6.14
C PRO A 73 3.29 -4.27 4.73
N LEU A 74 2.45 -5.31 4.60
CA LEU A 74 2.05 -5.86 3.30
C LEU A 74 1.17 -4.88 2.51
N TYR A 75 0.21 -4.23 3.15
CA TYR A 75 -0.62 -3.24 2.47
C TYR A 75 0.16 -1.98 2.11
N ALA A 76 1.10 -1.56 2.95
CA ALA A 76 2.01 -0.48 2.62
C ALA A 76 2.90 -0.84 1.42
N LEU A 77 3.39 -2.07 1.33
CA LEU A 77 4.10 -2.56 0.15
C LEU A 77 3.24 -2.48 -1.12
N TYR A 78 1.96 -2.86 -1.06
CA TYR A 78 1.04 -2.73 -2.20
C TYR A 78 0.81 -1.27 -2.61
N ARG A 79 0.67 -0.35 -1.66
CA ARG A 79 0.52 1.08 -1.96
C ARG A 79 1.80 1.67 -2.57
N LEU A 80 2.97 1.33 -2.04
CA LEU A 80 4.26 1.72 -2.63
C LEU A 80 4.40 1.20 -4.07
N TYR A 81 3.98 -0.04 -4.31
CA TYR A 81 3.94 -0.62 -5.65
C TYR A 81 3.07 0.20 -6.60
N GLU A 82 1.84 0.51 -6.21
CA GLU A 82 0.94 1.26 -7.07
C GLU A 82 1.46 2.68 -7.38
N TRP A 83 1.94 3.41 -6.37
CA TRP A 83 2.49 4.76 -6.57
C TRP A 83 3.75 4.75 -7.43
N PHE A 84 4.59 3.73 -7.26
CA PHE A 84 5.74 3.51 -8.13
C PHE A 84 5.32 3.23 -9.58
N MET A 85 4.32 2.37 -9.78
CA MET A 85 3.84 2.03 -11.13
C MET A 85 3.23 3.23 -11.86
N VAL A 86 2.61 4.18 -11.16
CA VAL A 86 2.10 5.43 -11.76
C VAL A 86 3.12 6.58 -11.80
N ASP A 87 4.36 6.37 -11.34
CA ASP A 87 5.42 7.38 -11.21
C ASP A 87 4.95 8.63 -10.43
N ASP A 88 4.21 8.41 -9.34
CA ASP A 88 3.84 9.48 -8.41
C ASP A 88 4.83 9.50 -7.24
N VAL A 89 5.92 10.24 -7.43
CA VAL A 89 7.00 10.37 -6.45
C VAL A 89 6.53 11.02 -5.14
N ILE A 90 5.53 11.90 -5.17
CA ILE A 90 5.05 12.59 -3.97
C ILE A 90 4.33 11.59 -3.08
N HIS A 91 3.36 10.86 -3.62
CA HIS A 91 2.62 9.86 -2.86
C HIS A 91 3.49 8.66 -2.46
N LEU A 92 4.45 8.26 -3.31
CA LEU A 92 5.45 7.26 -2.96
C LEU A 92 6.23 7.66 -1.69
N ARG A 93 6.71 8.90 -1.61
CA ARG A 93 7.45 9.41 -0.44
C ARG A 93 6.57 9.50 0.80
N ASN A 94 5.32 9.93 0.65
CA ASN A 94 4.37 9.97 1.77
C ASN A 94 4.12 8.57 2.33
N GLU A 95 4.03 7.54 1.48
CA GLU A 95 3.91 6.15 1.94
C GLU A 95 5.20 5.63 2.60
N LEU A 96 6.40 6.01 2.10
CA LEU A 96 7.67 5.70 2.76
C LEU A 96 7.75 6.31 4.16
N GLU A 97 7.37 7.58 4.30
CA GLU A 97 7.31 8.27 5.59
C GLU A 97 6.30 7.62 6.53
N MET A 98 5.14 7.21 6.02
CA MET A 98 4.16 6.48 6.81
C MET A 98 4.68 5.12 7.29
N PHE A 99 5.35 4.38 6.42
CA PHE A 99 5.99 3.11 6.78
C PHE A 99 7.03 3.33 7.89
N TRP A 100 7.80 4.41 7.80
CA TRP A 100 8.75 4.83 8.82
C TRP A 100 8.08 5.08 10.17
N TRP A 101 6.99 5.86 10.22
CA TRP A 101 6.27 6.15 11.46
C TRP A 101 5.47 4.98 12.02
N ALA A 102 5.05 4.04 11.18
CA ALA A 102 4.41 2.80 11.62
C ALA A 102 5.38 1.86 12.37
N ARG A 103 6.70 2.14 12.31
CA ARG A 103 7.77 1.38 12.98
C ARG A 103 7.75 -0.11 12.65
N TRP A 104 7.29 -0.47 11.45
CA TRP A 104 7.41 -1.83 10.96
C TRP A 104 8.86 -2.09 10.52
N PRO A 105 9.51 -3.16 11.00
CA PRO A 105 10.78 -3.60 10.43
C PRO A 105 10.59 -3.97 8.96
N VAL A 106 11.49 -3.54 8.07
CA VAL A 106 11.34 -3.84 6.63
C VAL A 106 11.42 -5.34 6.39
N SER A 107 12.27 -6.04 7.15
CA SER A 107 12.39 -7.50 7.11
C SER A 107 11.12 -8.27 7.52
N SER A 108 10.17 -7.60 8.18
CA SER A 108 8.92 -8.20 8.63
C SER A 108 7.80 -8.19 7.58
N ILE A 109 8.02 -7.58 6.40
CA ILE A 109 7.01 -7.55 5.34
C ILE A 109 6.68 -9.00 4.91
N PRO A 110 5.42 -9.46 5.08
CA PRO A 110 5.01 -10.80 4.68
C PRO A 110 5.19 -11.03 3.18
N ASP A 111 5.50 -12.25 2.78
CA ASP A 111 5.59 -12.64 1.37
C ASP A 111 4.20 -12.57 0.73
N PRO A 112 3.97 -11.69 -0.26
CA PRO A 112 2.71 -11.64 -0.99
C PRO A 112 2.48 -12.90 -1.86
N GLY A 113 3.56 -13.61 -2.22
CA GLY A 113 3.55 -14.64 -3.26
C GLY A 113 3.24 -14.07 -4.65
N GLU A 114 3.27 -14.94 -5.65
CA GLU A 114 3.08 -14.55 -7.05
C GLU A 114 1.65 -14.05 -7.33
N GLN A 115 0.65 -14.61 -6.64
CA GLN A 115 -0.76 -14.26 -6.82
C GLN A 115 -1.20 -14.33 -8.29
N GLY A 116 -0.62 -15.25 -9.04
CA GLY A 116 -0.88 -15.46 -10.47
C GLY A 116 -0.21 -14.47 -11.41
N ASP A 117 0.69 -13.60 -10.95
CA ASP A 117 1.42 -12.65 -11.79
C ASP A 117 2.89 -12.47 -11.38
N CYS A 118 3.82 -13.04 -12.16
CA CYS A 118 5.25 -12.96 -11.91
C CYS A 118 5.81 -11.54 -12.00
N GLU A 119 5.27 -10.68 -12.86
CA GLU A 119 5.75 -9.31 -13.06
C GLU A 119 5.49 -8.46 -11.82
N ARG A 120 4.26 -8.48 -11.30
CA ARG A 120 3.88 -7.83 -10.03
C ARG A 120 4.75 -8.32 -8.91
N TYR A 121 4.96 -9.64 -8.80
CA TYR A 121 5.78 -10.21 -7.74
C TYR A 121 7.24 -9.76 -7.81
N ALA A 122 7.81 -9.70 -9.02
CA ALA A 122 9.15 -9.18 -9.23
C ALA A 122 9.29 -7.70 -8.86
N VAL A 123 8.29 -6.86 -9.19
CA VAL A 123 8.30 -5.44 -8.78
C VAL A 123 8.17 -5.31 -7.27
N LEU A 124 7.23 -6.05 -6.65
CA LEU A 124 7.03 -6.07 -5.20
C LEU A 124 8.30 -6.49 -4.46
N ALA A 125 9.06 -7.45 -5.00
CA ALA A 125 10.33 -7.89 -4.43
C ALA A 125 11.44 -6.83 -4.49
N CYS A 126 11.35 -5.86 -5.41
CA CYS A 126 12.35 -4.80 -5.56
C CYS A 126 12.11 -3.60 -4.63
N ILE A 127 10.87 -3.37 -4.20
CA ILE A 127 10.51 -2.20 -3.39
C ILE A 127 11.15 -2.24 -1.99
N PRO A 128 11.22 -3.38 -1.27
CA PRO A 128 11.90 -3.45 0.02
C PRO A 128 13.33 -2.93 -0.02
N ALA A 129 14.08 -3.17 -1.10
CA ALA A 129 15.43 -2.63 -1.27
C ALA A 129 15.45 -1.09 -1.28
N LEU A 130 14.44 -0.44 -1.89
CA LEU A 130 14.29 1.02 -1.86
C LEU A 130 13.98 1.54 -0.45
N ILE A 131 13.15 0.81 0.31
CA ILE A 131 12.81 1.17 1.69
C ILE A 131 14.06 1.06 2.57
N VAL A 132 14.79 -0.07 2.47
CA VAL A 132 16.05 -0.31 3.20
C VAL A 132 17.07 0.80 2.92
N GLU A 133 17.27 1.15 1.65
CA GLU A 133 18.18 2.21 1.24
C GLU A 133 17.79 3.55 1.87
N SER A 134 16.52 3.95 1.73
CA SER A 134 16.00 5.19 2.31
C SER A 134 16.17 5.25 3.83
N PHE A 135 15.88 4.15 4.53
CA PHE A 135 15.87 4.10 5.99
C PHE A 135 17.29 4.04 6.57
N ASN A 136 18.18 3.27 5.94
CA ASN A 136 19.56 3.16 6.40
C ASN A 136 20.32 4.48 6.20
N GLU A 137 20.07 5.22 5.13
CA GLU A 137 20.66 6.55 4.95
C GLU A 137 20.17 7.54 6.04
N ARG A 138 18.89 7.49 6.43
CA ARG A 138 18.39 8.27 7.58
C ARG A 138 19.07 7.88 8.89
N ASN A 139 19.26 6.58 9.13
CA ASN A 139 19.99 6.07 10.29
C ASN A 139 21.46 6.51 10.29
N GLU A 140 22.08 6.64 9.12
CA GLU A 140 23.43 7.20 8.97
C GLU A 140 23.49 8.67 9.38
N LEU A 141 22.47 9.46 9.01
CA LEU A 141 22.28 10.86 9.43
C LEU A 141 21.89 11.03 10.90
N GLY A 142 21.65 9.94 11.64
CA GLY A 142 21.25 9.97 13.05
C GLY A 142 19.74 10.13 13.28
N LEU A 143 18.94 10.21 12.21
CA LEU A 143 17.48 10.29 12.25
C LEU A 143 16.92 8.88 12.43
N ARG A 144 16.88 8.36 13.67
CA ARG A 144 16.44 6.99 13.97
C ARG A 144 14.97 6.93 14.40
N ARG A 145 14.24 5.88 13.99
CA ARG A 145 12.78 5.72 14.27
C ARG A 145 12.45 5.55 15.74
N GLU A 146 13.37 4.97 16.49
CA GLU A 146 13.23 4.64 17.91
C GLU A 146 13.60 5.82 18.82
N GLU A 147 13.79 7.02 18.26
CA GLU A 147 14.11 8.21 19.06
C GLU A 147 13.05 8.43 20.16
N PRO A 148 13.46 8.66 21.43
CA PRO A 148 12.55 8.73 22.55
C PRO A 148 11.51 9.86 22.41
N HIS A 149 11.93 11.01 21.88
CA HIS A 149 11.11 12.19 21.62
C HIS A 149 11.79 13.16 20.66
N SER A 150 11.01 14.04 20.03
CA SER A 150 11.45 14.93 18.94
C SER A 150 12.43 16.03 19.33
N ILE A 151 12.65 16.28 20.62
CA ILE A 151 13.58 17.31 21.12
C ILE A 151 14.40 16.69 22.24
N LEU A 152 15.65 16.35 21.95
CA LEU A 152 16.62 15.87 22.93
C LEU A 152 17.50 17.04 23.39
N SER A 153 17.82 17.10 24.68
CA SER A 153 18.92 17.93 25.20
C SER A 153 20.26 17.48 24.61
N LEU A 154 21.30 18.29 24.73
CA LEU A 154 22.62 17.92 24.20
C LEU A 154 23.17 16.62 24.81
N GLU A 155 22.95 16.41 26.11
CA GLU A 155 23.36 15.17 26.80
C GLU A 155 22.61 13.96 26.25
N GLU A 156 21.28 14.06 26.15
CA GLU A 156 20.44 13.00 25.57
C GLU A 156 20.78 12.72 24.10
N GLN A 157 21.16 13.73 23.31
CA GLN A 157 21.61 13.54 21.93
C GLN A 157 22.91 12.73 21.86
N LEU A 158 23.88 13.02 22.74
CA LEU A 158 25.16 12.31 22.79
C LEU A 158 24.97 10.86 23.25
N ASP A 159 24.19 10.67 24.31
CA ASP A 159 23.86 9.34 24.83
C ASP A 159 23.08 8.52 23.80
N TRP A 160 22.12 9.16 23.13
CA TRP A 160 21.40 8.53 22.03
C TRP A 160 22.39 8.17 20.93
N ALA A 161 23.19 9.09 20.41
CA ALA A 161 24.14 8.82 19.33
C ALA A 161 25.13 7.67 19.63
N ALA A 162 25.42 7.40 20.90
CA ALA A 162 26.24 6.28 21.35
C ALA A 162 25.53 4.92 21.30
N THR A 163 24.20 4.87 21.22
CA THR A 163 23.46 3.60 21.12
C THR A 163 23.65 2.94 19.75
N PRO A 164 23.70 1.58 19.68
CA PRO A 164 23.88 0.88 18.42
C PRO A 164 22.79 1.25 17.40
N LYS A 165 23.21 1.47 16.14
CA LYS A 165 22.27 1.69 15.04
C LYS A 165 21.61 0.38 14.65
N VAL A 166 20.28 0.38 14.56
CA VAL A 166 19.52 -0.73 13.97
C VAL A 166 19.54 -0.54 12.46
N ILE A 167 20.12 -1.48 11.75
CA ILE A 167 20.19 -1.47 10.28
C ILE A 167 19.04 -2.28 9.72
N GLU A 168 18.30 -1.68 8.78
CA GLU A 168 17.24 -2.36 8.06
C GLU A 168 17.80 -3.37 7.07
N SER A 169 17.03 -4.44 6.89
CA SER A 169 17.33 -5.51 5.94
C SER A 169 16.08 -5.87 5.14
N GLU A 170 16.27 -6.37 3.93
CA GLU A 170 15.18 -6.83 3.09
C GLU A 170 14.53 -8.09 3.69
N PRO A 171 13.23 -8.34 3.43
CA PRO A 171 12.62 -9.62 3.75
C PRO A 171 13.33 -10.77 3.02
N SER A 172 13.53 -11.90 3.71
CA SER A 172 14.21 -13.08 3.13
C SER A 172 13.54 -13.63 1.86
N TRP A 173 12.23 -13.40 1.68
CA TRP A 173 11.53 -13.86 0.48
C TRP A 173 11.96 -13.10 -0.78
N THR A 174 12.44 -11.85 -0.69
CA THR A 174 12.81 -11.06 -1.87
C THR A 174 13.99 -11.67 -2.62
N GLU A 175 14.91 -12.34 -1.91
CA GLU A 175 16.08 -13.01 -2.46
C GLU A 175 15.71 -14.17 -3.38
N ASN A 176 14.62 -14.87 -3.07
CA ASN A 176 14.17 -16.07 -3.78
C ASN A 176 13.38 -15.76 -5.05
N VAL A 177 13.03 -14.50 -5.30
CA VAL A 177 12.27 -14.11 -6.49
C VAL A 177 13.18 -14.12 -7.73
N PRO A 178 12.89 -14.94 -8.75
CA PRO A 178 13.73 -15.02 -9.94
C PRO A 178 13.61 -13.75 -10.79
N PRO A 179 14.62 -13.43 -11.62
CA PRO A 179 14.49 -12.40 -12.65
C PRO A 179 13.39 -12.76 -13.67
N LEU A 180 12.73 -11.73 -14.21
CA LEU A 180 11.71 -11.92 -15.24
C LEU A 180 12.31 -12.48 -16.53
N ARG A 181 11.58 -13.38 -17.18
CA ARG A 181 11.98 -13.96 -18.49
C ARG A 181 12.05 -12.89 -19.58
N THR A 182 11.10 -11.96 -19.57
CA THR A 182 11.03 -10.82 -20.48
C THR A 182 11.30 -9.56 -19.69
N MET A 183 12.07 -8.64 -20.26
CA MET A 183 12.37 -7.38 -19.60
C MET A 183 11.10 -6.55 -19.44
N LEU A 184 10.77 -6.16 -18.21
CA LEU A 184 9.69 -5.24 -17.92
C LEU A 184 10.24 -3.81 -17.97
N HIS A 185 9.68 -2.96 -18.83
CA HIS A 185 10.01 -1.54 -18.89
C HIS A 185 8.97 -0.73 -18.12
N ILE A 186 9.43 0.04 -17.12
CA ILE A 186 8.57 0.93 -16.34
C ILE A 186 8.96 2.38 -16.69
N PRO A 187 8.14 3.12 -17.45
CA PRO A 187 8.46 4.47 -17.89
C PRO A 187 8.41 5.45 -16.72
N HIS A 188 9.14 6.56 -16.84
CA HIS A 188 9.04 7.70 -15.92
C HIS A 188 8.46 8.93 -16.62
N SER A 189 8.01 9.88 -15.82
CA SER A 189 7.36 11.13 -16.23
C SER A 189 8.21 12.36 -15.89
N GLN A 190 9.45 12.15 -15.41
CA GLN A 190 10.39 13.23 -15.11
C GLN A 190 10.59 14.14 -16.33
N PRO A 191 10.31 15.45 -16.22
CA PRO A 191 10.46 16.38 -17.33
C PRO A 191 11.94 16.52 -17.71
N TYR A 192 12.20 16.74 -19.01
CA TYR A 192 13.55 16.96 -19.56
C TYR A 192 14.54 15.79 -19.34
N THR A 193 14.03 14.60 -19.01
CA THR A 193 14.84 13.39 -18.83
C THR A 193 14.41 12.35 -19.86
N ASP A 194 15.37 11.82 -20.62
CA ASP A 194 15.10 10.75 -21.57
C ASP A 194 14.83 9.42 -20.85
N GLN A 195 13.90 8.63 -21.40
CA GLN A 195 13.60 7.28 -20.93
C GLN A 195 14.86 6.41 -20.95
N LEU A 196 14.93 5.48 -20.00
CA LEU A 196 16.01 4.49 -19.98
C LEU A 196 15.88 3.55 -21.17
N THR A 197 17.01 3.25 -21.81
CA THR A 197 17.09 2.34 -22.96
C THR A 197 17.80 1.02 -22.64
N ALA A 198 18.55 0.97 -21.54
CA ALA A 198 19.34 -0.20 -21.16
C ALA A 198 19.44 -0.38 -19.64
N LEU A 199 19.56 -1.64 -19.20
CA LEU A 199 19.64 -2.04 -17.78
C LEU A 199 20.93 -1.60 -17.10
N ASP A 200 21.98 -1.29 -17.84
CA ASP A 200 23.26 -0.80 -17.34
C ASP A 200 23.33 0.72 -17.19
N ASP A 201 22.25 1.44 -17.50
CA ASP A 201 22.15 2.86 -17.23
C ASP A 201 22.37 3.13 -15.73
N PRO A 202 23.28 4.06 -15.37
CA PRO A 202 23.57 4.37 -13.96
C PRO A 202 22.37 4.94 -13.19
N ARG A 203 21.33 5.42 -13.88
CA ARG A 203 20.08 5.91 -13.28
C ARG A 203 19.11 4.77 -12.95
N ALA A 204 19.35 3.56 -13.46
CA ALA A 204 18.51 2.40 -13.20
C ALA A 204 18.70 1.91 -11.75
N ALA A 205 17.60 1.58 -11.08
CA ALA A 205 17.67 1.08 -9.72
C ALA A 205 18.33 -0.31 -9.66
N PRO A 206 19.39 -0.54 -8.85
CA PRO A 206 20.11 -1.81 -8.82
C PRO A 206 19.22 -3.02 -8.47
N ALA A 207 18.27 -2.86 -7.57
CA ALA A 207 17.33 -3.92 -7.19
C ALA A 207 16.45 -4.38 -8.38
N PHE A 208 16.00 -3.42 -9.18
CA PHE A 208 15.16 -3.67 -10.37
C PHE A 208 15.95 -4.33 -11.48
N LYS A 209 17.20 -3.88 -11.68
CA LYS A 209 18.14 -4.49 -12.63
C LYS A 209 18.34 -5.99 -12.36
N LYS A 210 18.52 -6.39 -11.09
CA LYS A 210 18.67 -7.79 -10.68
C LYS A 210 17.46 -8.66 -11.03
N ARG A 211 16.29 -8.05 -11.29
CA ARG A 211 15.05 -8.75 -11.62
C ARG A 211 14.64 -8.60 -13.09
N ASN A 212 15.53 -8.10 -13.95
CA ASN A 212 15.25 -7.83 -15.36
C ASN A 212 14.13 -6.77 -15.54
N ILE A 213 14.10 -5.78 -14.66
CA ILE A 213 13.17 -4.64 -14.72
C ILE A 213 13.97 -3.37 -15.01
N LEU A 214 13.60 -2.66 -16.08
CA LEU A 214 14.17 -1.39 -16.48
C LEU A 214 13.32 -0.25 -15.94
N ALA A 215 13.76 0.35 -14.84
CA ALA A 215 13.09 1.46 -14.16
C ALA A 215 14.11 2.44 -13.58
N ILE A 216 13.80 3.74 -13.64
CA ILE A 216 14.62 4.77 -13.01
C ILE A 216 14.50 4.67 -11.49
N LYS A 217 15.59 4.92 -10.76
CA LYS A 217 15.54 5.04 -9.31
C LYS A 217 14.67 6.26 -8.94
N PRO A 218 13.57 6.07 -8.20
CA PRO A 218 12.73 7.19 -7.78
C PRO A 218 13.43 7.98 -6.67
N HIS A 219 12.97 9.20 -6.41
CA HIS A 219 13.43 9.95 -5.24
C HIS A 219 12.83 9.35 -3.97
N ILE A 220 13.66 8.61 -3.21
CA ILE A 220 13.24 7.82 -2.04
C ILE A 220 13.46 8.51 -0.69
N HIS A 221 14.08 9.69 -0.66
CA HIS A 221 14.34 10.41 0.59
C HIS A 221 13.15 11.32 0.95
N PHE A 222 12.77 11.34 2.22
CA PHE A 222 11.80 12.27 2.79
C PHE A 222 12.46 13.05 3.92
N ILE A 223 11.84 14.15 4.35
CA ILE A 223 12.36 15.00 5.44
C ILE A 223 11.62 14.60 6.70
#